data_AF-A0A8S8Y004-F1
#
_entry.id   AF-A0A8S8Y004-F1
#
_cell.length_a   1.000
_cell.length_b   1.000
_cell.length_c   1.000
_cell.angle_alpha   90.00
_cell.angle_beta   90.00
_cell.angle_gamma   90.00
#
_symmetry.space_group_name_H-M   'P 1'
#
loop_
_entity.id
_entity.type
_entity.pdbx_description
1 polymer ?
#
loop_
_entity_poly.entity_id
_entity_poly.type
_entity_poly.pdbx_seq_one_letter_code
_entity_poly.pdbx_strand_id
1 'polypeptide(L)'
;MPTFHVDVTIPPGQTSGHLFIELFIADGIHLGHGVMDLRYHAGGRECGQPCTVTGTVNAKMEMFAMDVVVPAGSALELVISQTGDDYIPSTVSSGYVTIGTNQNSVLSLPIIDRTADDLFVPPVWYENIE
;
A
#
# COMPACT_ATOMS: atom_id res chain seq x y z
N MET A 1 6.84 -0.79 7.79
CA MET A 1 6.28 -1.24 6.52
C MET A 1 5.72 -0.03 5.79
N PRO A 2 5.68 0.00 4.45
CA PRO A 2 4.97 1.03 3.70
C PRO A 2 3.46 1.00 4.02
N THR A 3 2.85 2.17 4.18
CA THR A 3 1.42 2.29 4.52
C THR A 3 0.74 3.37 3.70
N PHE A 4 -0.53 3.17 3.38
CA PHE A 4 -1.37 4.19 2.77
C PHE A 4 -2.61 4.38 3.64
N HIS A 5 -2.65 5.50 4.35
CA HIS A 5 -3.81 5.86 5.16
C HIS A 5 -4.62 6.88 4.38
N VAL A 6 -5.88 6.58 4.08
CA VAL A 6 -6.66 7.39 3.13
C VAL A 6 -8.07 7.61 3.62
N ASP A 7 -8.57 8.84 3.46
CA ASP A 7 -9.99 9.11 3.71
C ASP A 7 -10.82 8.53 2.57
N VAL A 8 -11.78 7.68 2.93
CA VAL A 8 -12.68 7.00 1.98
C VAL A 8 -14.10 7.24 2.42
N THR A 9 -14.93 7.72 1.50
CA THR A 9 -16.37 7.91 1.74
C THR A 9 -17.15 6.80 1.07
N ILE A 10 -17.90 6.04 1.88
CA ILE A 10 -18.83 5.01 1.44
C ILE A 10 -20.17 5.68 1.09
N PRO A 11 -20.68 5.51 -0.15
CA PRO A 11 -21.93 6.13 -0.57
C PRO A 11 -23.15 5.62 0.21
N PRO A 12 -24.23 6.43 0.33
CA PRO A 12 -25.46 6.00 0.99
C PRO A 12 -26.02 4.69 0.42
N GLY A 13 -26.48 3.80 1.30
CA GLY A 13 -27.03 2.50 0.93
C GLY A 13 -25.99 1.39 0.73
N GLN A 14 -24.69 1.72 0.76
CA GLN A 14 -23.60 0.75 0.80
C GLN A 14 -23.11 0.54 2.23
N THR A 15 -22.47 -0.60 2.49
CA THR A 15 -21.96 -0.97 3.83
C THR A 15 -20.50 -1.41 3.81
N SER A 16 -19.82 -1.23 2.67
CA SER A 16 -18.40 -1.45 2.50
C SER A 16 -17.91 -0.86 1.17
N GLY A 17 -16.64 -1.07 0.90
CA GLY A 17 -15.96 -0.90 -0.38
C GLY A 17 -14.67 -1.70 -0.38
N HIS A 18 -13.98 -1.71 -1.51
CA HIS A 18 -12.71 -2.39 -1.66
C HIS A 18 -11.72 -1.45 -2.33
N LEU A 19 -10.50 -1.43 -1.80
CA LEU A 19 -9.39 -0.67 -2.34
C LEU A 19 -8.26 -1.62 -2.70
N PHE A 20 -7.73 -1.44 -3.90
CA PHE A 20 -6.47 -2.00 -4.34
C PHE A 20 -5.55 -0.85 -4.71
N ILE A 21 -4.33 -0.87 -4.21
CA ILE A 21 -3.32 0.16 -4.45
C ILE A 21 -2.06 -0.48 -4.99
N GLU A 22 -1.43 0.20 -5.94
CA GLU A 22 -0.17 -0.21 -6.53
C GLU A 22 0.77 0.99 -6.59
N LEU A 23 2.04 0.75 -6.32
CA LEU A 23 3.10 1.74 -6.40
C LEU A 23 4.06 1.36 -7.53
N PHE A 24 4.35 2.32 -8.39
CA PHE A 24 5.27 2.17 -9.50
C PHE A 24 6.36 3.25 -9.45
N ILE A 25 7.50 2.95 -10.10
CA ILE A 25 8.28 4.03 -10.72
C ILE A 25 7.56 4.39 -12.02
N ALA A 26 7.29 5.69 -12.21
CA ALA A 26 6.75 6.23 -13.45
C ALA A 26 7.57 5.66 -14.62
N ASP A 27 6.89 5.17 -15.65
CA ASP A 27 7.39 4.30 -16.75
C ASP A 27 7.18 2.79 -16.56
N GLY A 28 6.48 2.38 -15.48
CA GLY A 28 5.82 1.07 -15.39
C GLY A 28 6.55 -0.01 -14.59
N ILE A 29 7.56 0.35 -13.79
CA ILE A 29 8.22 -0.62 -12.90
C ILE A 29 7.39 -0.75 -11.62
N HIS A 30 6.72 -1.90 -11.45
CA HIS A 30 5.96 -2.22 -10.24
C HIS A 30 6.87 -2.38 -9.03
N LEU A 31 6.58 -1.64 -7.95
CA LEU A 31 7.32 -1.70 -6.68
C LEU A 31 6.60 -2.55 -5.64
N GLY A 32 5.27 -2.46 -5.58
CA GLY A 32 4.46 -3.23 -4.65
C GLY A 32 3.03 -2.73 -4.56
N HIS A 33 2.19 -3.51 -3.90
CA HIS A 33 0.75 -3.27 -3.82
C HIS A 33 0.20 -3.47 -2.41
N GLY A 34 -1.07 -3.13 -2.24
CA GLY A 34 -1.83 -3.33 -1.01
C GLY A 34 -3.31 -3.49 -1.32
N VAL A 35 -4.04 -4.16 -0.44
CA VAL A 35 -5.46 -4.45 -0.62
C VAL A 35 -6.22 -4.30 0.69
N MET A 36 -7.45 -3.77 0.62
CA MET A 36 -8.30 -3.63 1.79
C MET A 36 -9.78 -3.74 1.44
N ASP A 37 -10.49 -4.59 2.18
CA ASP A 37 -11.94 -4.49 2.34
C ASP A 37 -12.24 -3.51 3.49
N LEU A 38 -13.04 -2.46 3.23
CA LEU A 38 -13.21 -1.32 4.14
C LEU A 38 -13.95 -1.67 5.44
N ARG A 39 -14.56 -2.86 5.55
CA ARG A 39 -15.01 -3.39 6.85
C ARG A 39 -13.86 -3.48 7.86
N TYR A 40 -12.62 -3.59 7.38
CA TYR A 40 -11.39 -3.64 8.15
C TYR A 40 -10.57 -2.34 8.07
N HIS A 41 -11.22 -1.19 7.78
CA HIS A 41 -10.53 0.10 7.63
C HIS A 41 -9.64 0.49 8.83
N ALA A 42 -9.93 0.00 10.03
CA ALA A 42 -9.12 0.26 11.23
C ALA A 42 -7.78 -0.52 11.26
N GLY A 43 -7.57 -1.43 10.30
CA GLY A 43 -6.44 -2.37 10.25
C GLY A 43 -6.70 -3.66 11.04
N GLY A 44 -5.80 -4.62 10.88
CA GLY A 44 -5.88 -5.92 11.56
C GLY A 44 -6.83 -6.91 10.90
N ARG A 45 -7.27 -7.91 11.67
CA ARG A 45 -8.05 -9.06 11.18
C ARG A 45 -9.51 -9.04 11.58
N GLU A 46 -9.90 -8.12 12.45
CA GLU A 46 -11.23 -8.06 13.04
C GLU A 46 -11.98 -6.85 12.50
N CYS A 47 -13.20 -7.05 12.02
CA CYS A 47 -14.10 -5.97 11.66
C CYS A 47 -14.98 -5.60 12.85
N GLY A 48 -15.26 -4.31 13.01
CA GLY A 48 -16.20 -3.83 14.03
C GLY A 48 -17.59 -4.38 13.75
N GLN A 49 -18.18 -5.11 14.71
CA GLN A 49 -19.51 -5.72 14.54
C GLN A 49 -20.57 -4.64 14.27
N PRO A 50 -21.46 -4.82 13.28
CA PRO A 50 -21.79 -6.05 12.54
C PRO A 50 -20.98 -6.28 11.25
N CYS A 51 -19.74 -5.80 11.18
CA CYS A 51 -18.86 -5.84 10.00
C CYS A 51 -19.45 -5.07 8.83
N THR A 52 -19.84 -3.83 9.10
CA THR A 52 -20.34 -2.85 8.14
C THR A 52 -19.67 -1.52 8.39
N VAL A 53 -19.44 -0.76 7.33
CA VAL A 53 -18.86 0.58 7.40
C VAL A 53 -19.67 1.53 6.52
N THR A 54 -19.94 2.73 7.04
CA THR A 54 -20.71 3.77 6.34
C THR A 54 -20.09 5.15 6.62
N GLY A 55 -20.42 6.13 5.78
CA GLY A 55 -19.87 7.48 5.93
C GLY A 55 -18.41 7.57 5.50
N THR A 56 -17.68 8.52 6.08
CA THR A 56 -16.26 8.73 5.79
C THR A 56 -15.41 8.07 6.88
N VAL A 57 -14.47 7.23 6.46
CA VAL A 57 -13.49 6.57 7.34
C VAL A 57 -12.07 6.83 6.85
N ASN A 58 -11.11 6.81 7.76
CA ASN A 58 -9.70 6.75 7.39
C ASN A 58 -9.28 5.27 7.31
N ALA A 59 -9.06 4.78 6.09
CA ALA A 59 -8.67 3.41 5.80
C ALA A 59 -7.16 3.23 6.01
N LYS A 60 -6.78 2.49 7.04
CA LYS A 60 -5.39 2.26 7.47
C LYS A 60 -4.76 1.08 6.74
N MET A 61 -4.40 1.26 5.48
CA MET A 61 -3.86 0.19 4.65
C MET A 61 -2.36 -0.04 4.90
N GLU A 62 -1.98 -1.30 5.01
CA GLU A 62 -0.59 -1.75 4.96
C GLU A 62 -0.32 -2.34 3.57
N MET A 63 0.78 -1.93 2.95
CA MET A 63 1.24 -2.52 1.70
C MET A 63 2.09 -3.76 2.00
N PHE A 64 2.24 -4.65 1.02
CA PHE A 64 3.18 -5.75 1.13
C PHE A 64 4.62 -5.23 1.28
N ALA A 65 5.46 -6.05 1.91
CA ALA A 65 6.87 -5.70 2.10
C ALA A 65 7.58 -5.51 0.76
N MET A 66 8.33 -4.40 0.66
CA MET A 66 9.12 -4.05 -0.51
C MET A 66 10.59 -3.98 -0.09
N ASP A 67 11.46 -4.58 -0.89
CA ASP A 67 12.92 -4.38 -0.83
C ASP A 67 13.38 -3.91 -2.21
N VAL A 68 13.30 -2.60 -2.42
CA VAL A 68 13.45 -1.97 -3.72
C VAL A 68 14.43 -0.80 -3.64
N VAL A 69 15.23 -0.63 -4.69
CA VAL A 69 16.08 0.55 -4.88
C VAL A 69 15.44 1.42 -5.95
N VAL A 70 15.07 2.63 -5.57
CA VAL A 70 14.50 3.63 -6.50
C VAL A 70 15.64 4.55 -6.97
N PRO A 71 15.95 4.60 -8.27
CA PRO A 71 16.98 5.49 -8.79
C PRO A 71 16.69 6.97 -8.52
N ALA A 72 17.74 7.77 -8.34
CA ALA A 72 17.60 9.21 -8.21
C ALA A 72 16.97 9.81 -9.48
N GLY A 73 16.01 10.72 -9.30
CA GLY A 73 15.29 11.36 -10.40
C GLY A 73 14.06 10.60 -10.90
N SER A 74 13.80 9.39 -10.41
CA SER A 74 12.55 8.66 -10.66
C SER A 74 11.34 9.36 -10.03
N ALA A 75 10.20 9.33 -10.72
CA ALA A 75 8.92 9.72 -10.13
C ALA A 75 8.19 8.47 -9.61
N LEU A 76 7.48 8.61 -8.49
CA LEU A 76 6.63 7.56 -7.95
C LEU A 76 5.18 7.79 -8.38
N GLU A 77 4.51 6.73 -8.79
CA GLU A 77 3.09 6.74 -9.16
C GLU A 77 2.31 5.79 -8.25
N LEU A 78 1.34 6.33 -7.51
CA LEU A 78 0.39 5.54 -6.72
C LEU A 78 -0.90 5.41 -7.52
N VAL A 79 -1.21 4.21 -7.97
CA VAL A 79 -2.46 3.87 -8.65
C VAL A 79 -3.44 3.32 -7.63
N ILE A 80 -4.66 3.86 -7.61
CA ILE A 80 -5.74 3.41 -6.72
C ILE A 80 -6.87 2.90 -7.61
N SER A 81 -7.25 1.64 -7.42
CA SER A 81 -8.35 1.02 -8.13
C SER A 81 -9.29 0.31 -7.15
N GLN A 82 -10.45 -0.12 -7.66
CA GLN A 82 -11.36 -0.93 -6.88
C GLN A 82 -10.82 -2.36 -6.68
N THR A 83 -10.05 -2.87 -7.64
CA THR A 83 -9.62 -4.27 -7.69
C THR A 83 -8.43 -4.38 -8.64
N GLY A 84 -7.59 -5.39 -8.44
CA GLY A 84 -6.46 -5.72 -9.31
C GLY A 84 -5.93 -7.10 -9.00
N ASP A 85 -5.05 -7.62 -9.85
CA ASP A 85 -4.58 -9.00 -9.84
C ASP A 85 -5.72 -10.01 -9.61
N ASP A 86 -5.51 -10.99 -8.73
CA ASP A 86 -6.49 -12.00 -8.33
C ASP A 86 -7.27 -11.62 -7.04
N TYR A 87 -7.24 -10.34 -6.63
CA TYR A 87 -7.98 -9.89 -5.45
C TYR A 87 -9.44 -9.60 -5.79
N ILE A 88 -10.33 -10.55 -5.49
CA ILE A 88 -11.76 -10.41 -5.78
C ILE A 88 -12.47 -9.77 -4.57
N PRO A 89 -13.12 -8.61 -4.72
CA PRO A 89 -13.89 -8.00 -3.65
C PRO A 89 -15.04 -8.90 -3.21
N SER A 90 -15.34 -8.92 -1.91
CA SER A 90 -16.60 -9.51 -1.44
C SER A 90 -17.80 -8.75 -2.01
N THR A 91 -18.94 -9.42 -2.18
CA THR A 91 -20.13 -8.84 -2.83
C THR A 91 -20.59 -7.52 -2.20
N VAL A 92 -20.46 -7.38 -0.87
CA VAL A 92 -20.83 -6.15 -0.15
C VAL A 92 -19.83 -5.00 -0.34
N SER A 93 -18.63 -5.32 -0.83
CA SER A 93 -17.50 -4.41 -1.03
C SER A 93 -17.23 -4.10 -2.52
N SER A 94 -18.02 -4.67 -3.44
CA SER A 94 -17.88 -4.45 -4.90
C SER A 94 -18.46 -3.13 -5.40
N GLY A 95 -18.98 -2.28 -4.51
CA GLY A 95 -19.50 -0.97 -4.88
C GLY A 95 -18.42 0.11 -4.89
N TYR A 96 -18.73 1.24 -5.54
CA TYR A 96 -17.78 2.36 -5.67
C TYR A 96 -17.65 3.12 -4.34
N VAL A 97 -16.51 3.79 -4.18
CA VAL A 97 -16.23 4.70 -3.06
C VAL A 97 -15.61 6.00 -3.58
N THR A 98 -15.61 7.03 -2.75
CA THR A 98 -14.93 8.30 -3.06
C THR A 98 -13.66 8.42 -2.24
N ILE A 99 -12.54 8.72 -2.91
CA ILE A 99 -11.23 8.93 -2.29
C ILE A 99 -11.06 10.41 -1.93
N GLY A 100 -10.66 10.69 -0.69
CA GLY A 100 -10.23 12.00 -0.25
C GLY A 100 -8.79 12.27 -0.69
N THR A 101 -8.53 13.48 -1.18
CA THR A 101 -7.18 13.97 -1.52
C THR A 101 -6.71 15.05 -0.54
N ASN A 102 -7.16 14.92 0.71
CA ASN A 102 -6.89 15.86 1.79
C ASN A 102 -5.64 15.45 2.61
N GLN A 103 -5.31 16.22 3.64
CA GLN A 103 -4.13 15.98 4.49
C GLN A 103 -4.16 14.68 5.30
N ASN A 104 -5.33 14.02 5.44
CA ASN A 104 -5.45 12.73 6.10
C ASN A 104 -5.15 11.56 5.16
N SER A 105 -4.90 11.84 3.87
CA SER A 105 -4.61 10.86 2.84
C SER A 105 -3.10 10.85 2.55
N VAL A 106 -2.40 9.95 3.22
CA VAL A 106 -0.94 9.93 3.35
C VAL A 106 -0.37 8.57 2.94
N LEU A 107 0.52 8.58 1.95
CA LEU A 107 1.43 7.48 1.66
C LEU A 107 2.70 7.65 2.52
N SER A 108 3.02 6.66 3.35
CA SER A 108 4.23 6.63 4.16
C SER A 108 5.16 5.53 3.67
N LEU A 109 6.36 5.91 3.25
CA LEU A 109 7.39 4.98 2.77
C LEU A 109 8.57 4.96 3.76
N PRO A 110 8.94 3.80 4.32
CA PRO A 110 10.17 3.68 5.09
C PRO A 110 11.37 3.77 4.12
N ILE A 111 12.05 4.90 4.13
CA ILE A 111 13.26 5.11 3.32
C ILE A 111 14.46 4.71 4.16
N ILE A 112 15.34 3.89 3.58
CA ILE A 112 16.60 3.50 4.19
C ILE A 112 17.72 4.04 3.31
N ASP A 113 18.63 4.81 3.89
CA ASP A 113 19.90 5.18 3.28
C ASP A 113 20.97 4.22 3.82
N ARG A 114 21.66 3.52 2.92
CA ARG A 114 22.74 2.58 3.27
C ARG A 114 23.97 2.88 2.44
N THR A 115 25.10 2.94 3.12
CA THR A 115 26.43 3.01 2.52
C THR A 115 27.06 1.62 2.47
N ALA A 116 28.23 1.50 1.82
CA ALA A 116 28.98 0.24 1.81
C ALA A 116 29.38 -0.22 3.23
N ASP A 117 29.55 0.73 4.17
CA ASP A 117 29.92 0.45 5.55
C ASP A 117 28.76 -0.18 6.36
N ASP A 118 27.52 -0.01 5.91
CA ASP A 118 26.31 -0.59 6.54
C ASP A 118 26.05 -2.03 6.08
N LEU A 119 26.80 -2.53 5.09
CA LEU A 119 26.62 -3.84 4.48
C LEU A 119 27.62 -4.85 5.02
N PHE A 120 27.18 -6.11 5.09
CA PHE A 120 28.07 -7.21 5.43
C PHE A 120 29.14 -7.38 4.35
N VAL A 121 30.41 -7.23 4.73
CA VAL A 121 31.56 -7.54 3.88
C VAL A 121 31.93 -9.01 4.08
N PRO A 122 31.69 -9.89 3.10
CA PRO A 122 32.09 -11.29 3.22
C PRO A 122 33.62 -11.41 3.27
N PRO A 123 34.18 -12.37 4.02
CA PRO A 123 35.61 -12.62 4.00
C PRO A 123 36.07 -13.03 2.60
N VAL A 124 37.16 -12.43 2.12
CA VAL A 124 37.83 -12.83 0.88
C VAL A 124 38.49 -14.20 1.10
N TRP A 125 38.13 -15.18 0.28
CA TRP A 125 38.61 -16.57 0.39
C TRP A 125 39.82 -16.87 -0.49
N TYR A 126 40.33 -15.88 -1.23
CA TYR A 126 41.54 -15.99 -2.04
C TYR A 126 42.44 -14.77 -1.82
N GLU A 127 43.76 -15.00 -1.81
CA GLU A 127 44.76 -13.94 -1.91
C GLU A 127 44.98 -13.62 -3.38
N ASN A 128 45.01 -12.34 -3.74
CA ASN A 128 45.48 -11.91 -5.06
C ASN A 128 46.97 -12.27 -5.15
N ILE A 129 47.29 -13.33 -5.88
CA ILE A 129 48.67 -13.63 -6.27
C ILE A 129 48.99 -12.66 -7.42
N GLU A 130 49.74 -11.61 -7.12
CA GLU A 130 50.39 -10.75 -8.13
C GLU A 130 51.41 -11.54 -8.96
#